data_AF-A0A3M2DSP7-F1
#
_entry.id   AF-A0A3M2DSP7-F1
#
_cell.length_a   1.000
_cell.length_b   1.000
_cell.length_c   1.000
_cell.angle_alpha   90.00
_cell.angle_beta   90.00
_cell.angle_gamma   90.00
#
_symmetry.space_group_name_H-M   'P 1'
#
loop_
_entity.id
_entity.type
_entity.pdbx_description
1 polymer ?
#
loop_
_entity_poly.entity_id
_entity_poly.type
_entity_poly.pdbx_seq_one_letter_code
_entity_poly.pdbx_strand_id
1 'polypeptide(L)'
;MMPPRAAACAVAAVAWAALGRAPERAYASGSRPPHDAGVAPPRADASGAAAAFDAAVDLLAESDAAAAAAAFEAVADRFPGAAQADDAVYEAAKLYESRLGDPARALALYERLARDYPTSRLALAARRRADAVRADLGPDGGGARALARFNAIVQAYPQQGDAASIAAVDALLAEYPDWPGAPRAALWAARVCERSGDLACAARRYDDVARQWPDRPEAFEALRGAAEVAIARGDFATARDRIARMRDDGDSARLRARQAAQDRLDRAAAERRWYRAAVAALALSLATLLASVRQAAGSWRAALAALRRPPTEAIYLIPVAAALVAFALTGHEALAPATATILGIGIAAAWLSGAGLSVDRAPARAIAHAALSAIAVAAAIYIALHRTHLLELIARTVRFGPAH
;
A
#
# COMPACT_ATOMS: atom_id res chain seq x y z
N MET A 1 -32.37 7.52 -45.47
CA MET A 1 -32.08 6.84 -46.74
C MET A 1 -31.28 5.57 -46.44
N MET A 2 -31.96 4.44 -46.52
CA MET A 2 -31.39 3.09 -46.81
C MET A 2 -31.48 2.88 -48.34
N PRO A 3 -30.98 1.79 -48.98
CA PRO A 3 -29.92 0.80 -48.69
C PRO A 3 -29.04 0.62 -49.98
N PRO A 4 -28.57 -0.56 -50.53
CA PRO A 4 -28.76 -2.02 -50.29
C PRO A 4 -27.47 -2.72 -49.74
N ARG A 5 -27.40 -3.88 -49.06
CA ARG A 5 -28.03 -5.23 -49.03
C ARG A 5 -27.73 -6.19 -50.21
N ALA A 6 -27.38 -7.44 -49.81
CA ALA A 6 -27.25 -8.71 -50.54
C ALA A 6 -25.85 -9.05 -51.09
N ALA A 7 -25.33 -10.29 -51.05
CA ALA A 7 -25.74 -11.54 -50.42
C ALA A 7 -24.59 -12.57 -50.56
N ALA A 8 -24.43 -13.39 -49.51
CA ALA A 8 -24.25 -14.85 -49.50
C ALA A 8 -23.30 -15.57 -50.49
N CYS A 9 -22.40 -16.39 -49.93
CA CYS A 9 -22.18 -17.77 -50.39
C CYS A 9 -21.53 -18.61 -49.29
N ALA A 10 -22.27 -19.61 -48.81
CA ALA A 10 -21.81 -20.69 -47.95
C ALA A 10 -21.39 -21.86 -48.82
N VAL A 11 -20.20 -22.43 -48.62
CA VAL A 11 -19.87 -23.80 -49.09
C VAL A 11 -18.86 -24.47 -48.15
N ALA A 12 -19.26 -25.66 -47.70
CA ALA A 12 -18.51 -26.87 -47.33
C ALA A 12 -17.78 -26.96 -45.97
N ALA A 13 -18.51 -27.63 -45.07
CA ALA A 13 -18.01 -28.66 -44.16
C ALA A 13 -17.33 -29.82 -44.92
N VAL A 14 -16.08 -30.13 -44.58
CA VAL A 14 -15.34 -31.41 -44.74
C VAL A 14 -14.12 -31.27 -43.81
N ALA A 15 -13.69 -32.14 -42.90
CA ALA A 15 -14.06 -33.48 -42.49
C ALA A 15 -13.69 -33.65 -41.00
N TRP A 16 -14.62 -34.23 -40.24
CA TRP A 16 -14.38 -34.92 -38.99
C TRP A 16 -14.01 -36.37 -39.35
N ALA A 17 -12.73 -36.75 -39.23
CA ALA A 17 -12.29 -38.15 -39.15
C ALA A 17 -10.75 -38.22 -39.05
N ALA A 18 -10.20 -38.14 -37.83
CA ALA A 18 -8.89 -38.68 -37.51
C ALA A 18 -8.80 -39.01 -36.01
N LEU A 19 -9.80 -39.74 -35.51
CA LEU A 19 -9.68 -40.53 -34.29
C LEU A 19 -8.94 -41.81 -34.67
N GLY A 20 -7.65 -41.86 -34.37
CA GLY A 20 -6.82 -43.00 -34.72
C GLY A 20 -5.47 -42.98 -34.02
N ARG A 21 -5.43 -43.62 -32.85
CA ARG A 21 -4.26 -44.09 -32.10
C ARG A 21 -3.45 -43.05 -31.31
N ALA A 22 -3.80 -42.95 -30.03
CA ALA A 22 -2.86 -42.68 -28.96
C ALA A 22 -1.73 -43.73 -28.97
N PRO A 23 -0.46 -43.35 -28.77
CA PRO A 23 0.54 -44.29 -28.31
C PRO A 23 0.42 -44.42 -26.78
N GLU A 24 -0.09 -45.57 -26.33
CA GLU A 24 0.19 -46.06 -24.97
C GLU A 24 1.70 -46.10 -24.79
N ARG A 25 2.24 -45.20 -23.97
CA ARG A 25 3.58 -45.38 -23.40
C ARG A 25 3.41 -46.11 -22.09
N ALA A 26 3.71 -47.40 -22.13
CA ALA A 26 3.85 -48.26 -20.97
C ALA A 26 4.75 -47.59 -19.92
N TYR A 27 4.21 -47.38 -18.72
CA TYR A 27 4.99 -47.13 -17.52
C TYR A 27 5.79 -48.41 -17.21
N ALA A 28 6.99 -48.51 -17.79
CA ALA A 28 7.97 -49.49 -17.35
C ALA A 28 8.47 -49.06 -15.97
N SER A 29 8.07 -49.79 -14.93
CA SER A 29 8.66 -49.75 -13.60
C SER A 29 10.11 -50.24 -13.68
N GLY A 30 11.03 -49.33 -13.97
CA GLY A 30 12.47 -49.56 -13.93
C GLY A 30 13.06 -48.93 -12.67
N SER A 31 13.46 -49.77 -11.73
CA SER A 31 14.29 -49.43 -10.58
C SER A 31 15.51 -48.59 -10.98
N ARG A 32 15.67 -47.42 -10.36
CA ARG A 32 16.80 -46.48 -10.51
C ARG A 32 18.03 -47.03 -9.76
N PRO A 33 19.25 -47.01 -10.32
CA PRO A 33 20.44 -47.42 -9.59
C PRO A 33 20.87 -46.32 -8.59
N PRO A 34 21.69 -46.65 -7.57
CA PRO A 34 22.07 -45.72 -6.52
C PRO A 34 23.00 -44.63 -7.06
N HIS A 35 22.90 -43.45 -6.43
CA HIS A 35 23.76 -42.30 -6.69
C HIS A 35 25.22 -42.62 -6.37
N ASP A 36 26.03 -42.83 -7.40
CA ASP A 36 27.47 -42.72 -7.28
C ASP A 36 27.88 -41.25 -7.28
N ALA A 37 28.53 -40.86 -6.19
CA ALA A 37 29.24 -39.60 -6.07
C ALA A 37 30.50 -39.64 -6.94
N GLY A 38 30.60 -38.70 -7.90
CA GLY A 38 31.88 -38.25 -8.44
C GLY A 38 32.27 -38.75 -9.84
N VAL A 39 31.59 -38.27 -10.89
CA VAL A 39 32.21 -37.93 -12.19
C VAL A 39 31.41 -36.77 -12.79
N ALA A 40 32.04 -35.63 -13.06
CA ALA A 40 31.40 -34.52 -13.77
C ALA A 40 31.12 -34.94 -15.23
N PRO A 41 29.89 -34.77 -15.76
CA PRO A 41 29.65 -35.04 -17.17
C PRO A 41 30.46 -34.05 -18.04
N PRO A 42 30.81 -34.45 -19.28
CA PRO A 42 31.75 -33.70 -20.10
C PRO A 42 31.15 -32.34 -20.50
N ARG A 43 31.96 -31.27 -20.42
CA ARG A 43 31.67 -29.86 -20.75
C ARG A 43 30.83 -29.57 -22.02
N ALA A 44 30.64 -30.55 -22.91
CA ALA A 44 29.84 -30.45 -24.12
C ALA A 44 28.31 -30.42 -23.86
N ASP A 45 27.81 -31.00 -22.77
CA ASP A 45 26.37 -30.97 -22.44
C ASP A 45 25.95 -29.65 -21.77
N ALA A 46 26.82 -29.05 -20.95
CA ALA A 46 26.60 -27.79 -20.27
C ALA A 46 26.46 -26.60 -21.23
N SER A 47 27.26 -26.57 -22.31
CA SER A 47 27.15 -25.56 -23.37
C SER A 47 25.84 -25.69 -24.14
N GLY A 48 25.40 -26.93 -24.41
CA GLY A 48 24.13 -27.21 -25.07
C GLY A 48 22.92 -26.81 -24.23
N ALA A 49 22.97 -27.05 -22.92
CA ALA A 49 21.93 -26.63 -21.98
C ALA A 49 21.82 -25.10 -21.88
N ALA A 50 22.96 -24.40 -21.82
CA ALA A 50 23.00 -22.93 -21.83
C ALA A 50 22.37 -22.37 -23.11
N ALA A 51 22.81 -22.84 -24.29
CA ALA A 51 22.29 -22.37 -25.56
C ALA A 51 20.78 -22.66 -25.73
N ALA A 52 20.30 -23.82 -25.27
CA ALA A 52 18.89 -24.15 -25.31
C ALA A 52 18.05 -23.29 -24.34
N PHE A 53 18.61 -22.94 -23.18
CA PHE A 53 17.99 -22.00 -22.24
C PHE A 53 17.92 -20.59 -22.82
N ASP A 54 19.01 -20.10 -23.41
CA ASP A 54 19.07 -18.78 -24.04
C ASP A 54 18.06 -18.68 -25.21
N ALA A 55 17.94 -19.74 -26.02
CA ALA A 55 16.92 -19.80 -27.07
C ALA A 55 15.47 -19.74 -26.52
N ALA A 56 15.21 -20.34 -25.36
CA ALA A 56 13.90 -20.24 -24.70
C ALA A 56 13.64 -18.81 -24.17
N VAL A 57 14.68 -18.11 -23.72
CA VAL A 57 14.61 -16.69 -23.33
C VAL A 57 14.32 -15.80 -24.54
N ASP A 58 14.95 -16.06 -25.68
CA ASP A 58 14.72 -15.31 -26.92
C ASP A 58 13.26 -15.44 -27.39
N LEU A 59 12.69 -16.65 -27.35
CA LEU A 59 11.26 -16.88 -27.64
C LEU A 59 10.34 -16.06 -26.72
N LEU A 60 10.72 -15.89 -25.44
CA LEU A 60 9.96 -15.07 -24.51
C LEU A 60 10.04 -13.57 -24.84
N ALA A 61 11.19 -13.11 -25.33
CA ALA A 61 11.39 -11.73 -25.79
C ALA A 61 10.55 -11.43 -27.05
N GLU A 62 10.38 -12.43 -27.91
CA GLU A 62 9.47 -12.40 -29.06
C GLU A 62 7.97 -12.48 -28.68
N SER A 63 7.67 -12.57 -27.38
CA SER A 63 6.32 -12.69 -26.81
C SER A 63 5.59 -14.01 -27.10
N ASP A 64 6.28 -15.04 -27.59
CA ASP A 64 5.72 -16.39 -27.70
C ASP A 64 5.89 -17.16 -26.39
N ALA A 65 5.00 -16.89 -25.44
CA ALA A 65 5.02 -17.52 -24.12
C ALA A 65 4.82 -19.04 -24.18
N ALA A 66 4.12 -19.56 -25.20
CA ALA A 66 3.81 -20.99 -25.31
C ALA A 66 5.03 -21.75 -25.83
N ALA A 67 5.67 -21.24 -26.89
CA ALA A 67 6.91 -21.81 -27.39
C ALA A 67 8.03 -21.71 -26.35
N ALA A 68 8.16 -20.56 -25.67
CA ALA A 68 9.14 -20.37 -24.61
C ALA A 68 8.94 -21.38 -23.46
N ALA A 69 7.71 -21.57 -22.97
CA ALA A 69 7.43 -22.53 -21.91
C ALA A 69 7.79 -23.96 -22.32
N ALA A 70 7.43 -24.38 -23.54
CA ALA A 70 7.78 -25.70 -24.06
C ALA A 70 9.30 -25.86 -24.24
N ALA A 71 10.01 -24.82 -24.69
CA ALA A 71 11.46 -24.83 -24.83
C ALA A 71 12.16 -24.96 -23.47
N PHE A 72 11.70 -24.24 -22.44
CA PHE A 72 12.20 -24.39 -21.08
C PHE A 72 11.95 -25.81 -20.51
N GLU A 73 10.77 -26.40 -20.71
CA GLU A 73 10.52 -27.80 -20.34
C GLU A 73 11.52 -28.74 -21.03
N ALA A 74 11.79 -28.51 -22.32
CA ALA A 74 12.73 -29.32 -23.10
C ALA A 74 14.19 -29.20 -22.59
N VAL A 75 14.61 -28.04 -22.05
CA VAL A 75 15.93 -27.89 -21.41
C VAL A 75 16.06 -28.86 -20.24
N ALA A 76 15.06 -28.89 -19.35
CA ALA A 76 15.08 -29.75 -18.18
C ALA A 76 14.96 -31.25 -18.53
N ASP A 77 14.21 -31.58 -19.58
CA ASP A 77 14.06 -32.96 -20.05
C ASP A 77 15.32 -33.49 -20.72
N ARG A 78 15.99 -32.67 -21.54
CA ARG A 78 17.17 -33.06 -22.31
C ARG A 78 18.46 -32.97 -21.50
N PHE A 79 18.53 -32.05 -20.54
CA PHE A 79 19.72 -31.77 -19.75
C PHE A 79 19.42 -31.78 -18.24
N PRO A 80 18.87 -32.86 -17.67
CA PRO A 80 18.36 -32.86 -16.29
C PRO A 80 19.42 -32.60 -15.21
N GLY A 81 20.71 -32.79 -15.50
CA GLY A 81 21.81 -32.51 -14.57
C GLY A 81 22.52 -31.17 -14.80
N ALA A 82 22.10 -30.38 -15.80
CA ALA A 82 22.73 -29.10 -16.11
C ALA A 82 22.33 -28.02 -15.09
N ALA A 83 23.19 -27.01 -14.93
CA ALA A 83 22.98 -25.90 -13.99
C ALA A 83 21.75 -25.05 -14.30
N GLN A 84 21.22 -25.12 -15.53
CA GLN A 84 20.07 -24.36 -16.02
C GLN A 84 18.75 -25.14 -15.90
N ALA A 85 18.79 -26.44 -15.58
CA ALA A 85 17.61 -27.29 -15.67
C ALA A 85 16.54 -26.90 -14.64
N ASP A 86 16.94 -26.57 -13.41
CA ASP A 86 16.04 -26.09 -12.36
C ASP A 86 15.48 -24.69 -12.68
N ASP A 87 16.32 -23.76 -13.14
CA ASP A 87 15.89 -22.44 -13.63
C ASP A 87 14.86 -22.60 -14.76
N ALA A 88 15.08 -23.53 -15.70
CA ALA A 88 14.18 -23.78 -16.82
C ALA A 88 12.80 -24.29 -16.37
N VAL A 89 12.75 -25.29 -15.48
CA VAL A 89 11.46 -25.76 -14.93
C VAL A 89 10.72 -24.62 -14.21
N TYR A 90 11.44 -23.77 -13.48
CA TYR A 90 10.84 -22.66 -12.75
C TYR A 90 10.26 -21.58 -13.69
N GLU A 91 10.99 -21.24 -14.76
CA GLU A 91 10.52 -20.27 -15.76
C GLU A 91 9.33 -20.82 -16.56
N ALA A 92 9.36 -22.09 -16.96
CA ALA A 92 8.20 -22.74 -17.58
C ALA A 92 6.96 -22.66 -16.68
N ALA A 93 7.10 -23.00 -15.39
CA ALA A 93 5.99 -22.94 -14.44
C ALA A 93 5.40 -21.53 -14.31
N LYS A 94 6.26 -20.50 -14.23
CA LYS A 94 5.83 -19.08 -14.19
C LYS A 94 5.06 -18.68 -15.45
N LEU A 95 5.48 -19.12 -16.62
CA LEU A 95 4.80 -18.81 -17.88
C LEU A 95 3.41 -19.46 -17.94
N TYR A 96 3.30 -20.74 -17.55
CA TYR A 96 2.01 -21.41 -17.47
C TYR A 96 1.04 -20.70 -16.52
N GLU A 97 1.53 -20.28 -15.36
CA GLU A 97 0.70 -19.60 -14.38
C GLU A 97 0.24 -18.21 -14.83
N SER A 98 1.16 -17.41 -15.39
CA SER A 98 0.96 -15.97 -15.55
C SER A 98 0.50 -15.55 -16.95
N ARG A 99 1.02 -16.19 -18.01
CA ARG A 99 0.76 -15.80 -19.41
C ARG A 99 -0.13 -16.79 -20.14
N LEU A 100 0.00 -18.09 -19.86
CA LEU A 100 -0.77 -19.13 -20.57
C LEU A 100 -2.08 -19.50 -19.86
N GLY A 101 -2.29 -19.04 -18.63
CA GLY A 101 -3.53 -19.28 -17.90
C GLY A 101 -3.78 -20.75 -17.56
N ASP A 102 -2.71 -21.54 -17.40
CA ASP A 102 -2.76 -22.95 -17.00
C ASP A 102 -2.09 -23.15 -15.62
N PRO A 103 -2.76 -22.74 -14.53
CA PRO A 103 -2.22 -22.90 -13.19
C PRO A 103 -2.07 -24.37 -12.77
N ALA A 104 -2.80 -25.31 -13.39
CA ALA A 104 -2.68 -26.74 -13.09
C ALA A 104 -1.33 -27.28 -13.62
N ARG A 105 -0.96 -26.92 -14.85
CA ARG A 105 0.37 -27.27 -15.38
C ARG A 105 1.49 -26.56 -14.66
N ALA A 106 1.29 -25.30 -14.27
CA ALA A 106 2.25 -24.58 -13.44
C ALA A 106 2.50 -25.30 -12.10
N LEU A 107 1.44 -25.75 -11.42
CA LEU A 107 1.55 -26.52 -10.17
C LEU A 107 2.39 -27.79 -10.38
N ALA A 108 2.10 -28.57 -11.43
CA ALA A 108 2.83 -29.79 -11.73
C ALA A 108 4.33 -29.53 -11.95
N LEU A 109 4.69 -28.42 -12.61
CA LEU A 109 6.09 -28.04 -12.83
C LEU A 109 6.78 -27.55 -11.54
N TYR A 110 6.09 -26.79 -10.69
CA TYR A 110 6.65 -26.41 -9.38
C TYR A 110 6.89 -27.63 -8.47
N GLU A 111 5.97 -28.59 -8.45
CA GLU A 111 6.12 -29.85 -7.72
C GLU A 111 7.26 -30.70 -8.30
N ARG A 112 7.38 -30.74 -9.63
CA ARG A 112 8.51 -31.39 -10.32
C ARG A 112 9.83 -30.78 -9.89
N LEU A 113 9.96 -29.45 -9.90
CA LEU A 113 11.20 -28.78 -9.48
C LEU A 113 11.56 -29.15 -8.04
N ALA A 114 10.59 -29.07 -7.12
CA ALA A 114 10.80 -29.37 -5.71
C ALA A 114 11.25 -30.82 -5.45
N ARG A 115 10.79 -31.76 -6.27
CA ARG A 115 11.10 -33.20 -6.16
C ARG A 115 12.40 -33.57 -6.86
N ASP A 116 12.61 -33.09 -8.07
CA ASP A 116 13.70 -33.50 -8.94
C ASP A 116 14.98 -32.69 -8.66
N TYR A 117 14.85 -31.46 -8.14
CA TYR A 117 15.95 -30.55 -7.80
C TYR A 117 15.90 -30.07 -6.34
N PRO A 118 15.87 -30.97 -5.33
CA PRO A 118 15.57 -30.60 -3.94
C PRO A 118 16.62 -29.69 -3.28
N THR A 119 17.87 -29.71 -3.77
CA THR A 119 19.00 -28.89 -3.31
C THR A 119 19.14 -27.55 -4.05
N SER A 120 18.33 -27.32 -5.10
CA SER A 120 18.33 -26.05 -5.82
C SER A 120 17.93 -24.90 -4.90
N ARG A 121 18.54 -23.72 -5.13
CA ARG A 121 18.09 -22.45 -4.51
C ARG A 121 16.61 -22.16 -4.79
N LEU A 122 16.09 -22.65 -5.90
CA LEU A 122 14.70 -22.46 -6.32
C LEU A 122 13.72 -23.45 -5.70
N ALA A 123 14.19 -24.56 -5.12
CA ALA A 123 13.31 -25.60 -4.58
C ALA A 123 12.37 -25.07 -3.49
N LEU A 124 12.86 -24.18 -2.62
CA LEU A 124 12.02 -23.54 -1.60
C LEU A 124 10.98 -22.59 -2.21
N ALA A 125 11.37 -21.80 -3.22
CA ALA A 125 10.47 -20.89 -3.91
C ALA A 125 9.37 -21.66 -4.66
N ALA A 126 9.74 -22.73 -5.37
CA ALA A 126 8.82 -23.61 -6.07
C ALA A 126 7.83 -24.29 -5.11
N ARG A 127 8.30 -24.82 -3.97
CA ARG A 127 7.42 -25.40 -2.94
C ARG A 127 6.38 -24.39 -2.44
N ARG A 128 6.83 -23.18 -2.06
CA ARG A 128 5.93 -22.11 -1.60
C ARG A 128 4.92 -21.73 -2.68
N ARG A 129 5.35 -21.68 -3.95
CA ARG A 129 4.46 -21.33 -5.05
C ARG A 129 3.45 -22.44 -5.33
N ALA A 130 3.89 -23.70 -5.34
CA ALA A 130 3.03 -24.87 -5.46
C ALA A 130 1.95 -24.87 -4.36
N ASP A 131 2.32 -24.61 -3.11
CA ASP A 131 1.36 -24.55 -2.01
C ASP A 131 0.30 -23.46 -2.20
N ALA A 132 0.73 -22.27 -2.64
CA ALA A 132 -0.19 -21.17 -2.94
C ALA A 132 -1.13 -21.50 -4.10
N VAL A 133 -0.60 -22.02 -5.22
CA VAL A 133 -1.39 -22.41 -6.39
C VAL A 133 -2.37 -23.52 -6.03
N ARG A 134 -1.93 -24.54 -5.29
CA ARG A 134 -2.78 -25.64 -4.83
C ARG A 134 -3.93 -25.15 -3.94
N ALA A 135 -3.64 -24.21 -3.03
CA ALA A 135 -4.66 -23.61 -2.18
C ALA A 135 -5.73 -22.87 -3.01
N ASP A 136 -5.33 -22.14 -4.05
CA ASP A 136 -6.25 -21.44 -4.96
C ASP A 136 -6.99 -22.39 -5.91
N LEU A 137 -6.38 -23.49 -6.33
CA LEU A 137 -7.01 -24.51 -7.18
C LEU A 137 -8.08 -25.31 -6.42
N GLY A 138 -7.90 -25.48 -5.11
CA GLY A 138 -8.73 -26.36 -4.29
C GLY A 138 -8.38 -27.84 -4.46
N PRO A 139 -8.98 -28.74 -3.65
CA PRO A 139 -8.63 -30.16 -3.61
C PRO A 139 -8.84 -30.87 -4.97
N ASP A 140 -9.88 -30.48 -5.71
CA ASP A 140 -10.25 -31.14 -6.98
C ASP A 140 -9.72 -30.40 -8.22
N GLY A 141 -8.92 -29.33 -8.04
CA GLY A 141 -8.44 -28.49 -9.14
C GLY A 141 -9.50 -27.62 -9.82
N GLY A 142 -10.76 -27.62 -9.32
CA GLY A 142 -11.88 -26.89 -9.91
C GLY A 142 -11.69 -25.37 -9.98
N GLY A 143 -10.80 -24.81 -9.16
CA GLY A 143 -10.44 -23.39 -9.16
C GLY A 143 -9.58 -22.94 -10.35
N ALA A 144 -9.16 -23.84 -11.26
CA ALA A 144 -8.24 -23.51 -12.35
C ALA A 144 -8.71 -22.34 -13.24
N ARG A 145 -9.99 -22.35 -13.63
CA ARG A 145 -10.55 -21.28 -14.48
C ARG A 145 -10.60 -19.93 -13.74
N ALA A 146 -11.03 -19.95 -12.48
CA ALA A 146 -11.11 -18.74 -11.66
C ALA A 146 -9.71 -18.14 -11.40
N LEU A 147 -8.74 -18.98 -11.06
CA LEU A 147 -7.36 -18.56 -10.85
C LEU A 147 -6.72 -18.02 -12.14
N ALA A 148 -6.90 -18.69 -13.28
CA ALA A 148 -6.41 -18.21 -14.57
C ALA A 148 -6.99 -16.83 -14.91
N ARG A 149 -8.30 -16.66 -14.72
CA ARG A 149 -8.98 -15.37 -14.93
C ARG A 149 -8.49 -14.29 -13.96
N PHE A 150 -8.28 -14.62 -12.68
CA PHE A 150 -7.72 -13.68 -11.72
C PHE A 150 -6.31 -13.23 -12.12
N ASN A 151 -5.45 -14.16 -12.52
CA ASN A 151 -4.10 -13.86 -12.99
C ASN A 151 -4.14 -12.92 -14.21
N ALA A 152 -5.04 -13.17 -15.17
CA ALA A 152 -5.23 -12.29 -16.31
C ALA A 152 -5.65 -10.86 -15.90
N ILE A 153 -6.53 -10.71 -14.91
CA ILE A 153 -6.92 -9.40 -14.38
C ILE A 153 -5.73 -8.68 -13.77
N VAL A 154 -4.92 -9.37 -12.96
CA VAL A 154 -3.73 -8.79 -12.32
C VAL A 154 -2.68 -8.38 -13.35
N GLN A 155 -2.49 -9.17 -14.40
CA GLN A 155 -1.55 -8.84 -15.49
C GLN A 155 -2.03 -7.63 -16.31
N ALA A 156 -3.34 -7.51 -16.57
CA ALA A 156 -3.91 -6.40 -17.30
C ALA A 156 -4.01 -5.10 -16.48
N TYR A 157 -3.93 -5.19 -15.15
CA TYR A 157 -4.14 -4.07 -14.22
C TYR A 157 -3.37 -2.78 -14.57
N PRO A 158 -2.05 -2.81 -14.88
CA PRO A 158 -1.32 -1.58 -15.20
C PRO A 158 -1.91 -0.77 -16.37
N GLN A 159 -2.51 -1.46 -17.34
CA GLN A 159 -3.08 -0.84 -18.55
C GLN A 159 -4.58 -0.56 -18.41
N GLN A 160 -5.30 -1.42 -17.69
CA GLN A 160 -6.76 -1.36 -17.54
C GLN A 160 -7.20 -0.31 -16.51
N GLY A 161 -6.37 -0.03 -15.51
CA GLY A 161 -6.64 0.94 -14.45
C GLY A 161 -7.60 0.43 -13.37
N ASP A 162 -7.70 1.20 -12.28
CA ASP A 162 -8.31 0.76 -11.02
C ASP A 162 -9.78 0.33 -11.17
N ALA A 163 -10.64 1.20 -11.72
CA ALA A 163 -12.07 0.95 -11.77
C ALA A 163 -12.44 -0.28 -12.62
N ALA A 164 -11.82 -0.42 -13.79
CA ALA A 164 -12.11 -1.53 -14.68
C ALA A 164 -11.56 -2.86 -14.14
N SER A 165 -10.38 -2.87 -13.50
CA SER A 165 -9.86 -4.11 -12.90
C SER A 165 -10.63 -4.52 -11.66
N ILE A 166 -11.10 -3.56 -10.86
CA ILE A 166 -12.03 -3.80 -9.76
C ILE A 166 -13.31 -4.47 -10.26
N ALA A 167 -13.94 -3.91 -11.30
CA ALA A 167 -15.16 -4.48 -11.87
C ALA A 167 -14.95 -5.90 -12.43
N ALA A 168 -13.76 -6.16 -12.99
CA ALA A 168 -13.39 -7.49 -13.46
C ALA A 168 -13.26 -8.51 -12.32
N VAL A 169 -12.74 -8.09 -11.16
CA VAL A 169 -12.71 -8.93 -9.94
C VAL A 169 -14.12 -9.15 -9.40
N ASP A 170 -14.96 -8.11 -9.33
CA ASP A 170 -16.34 -8.26 -8.86
C ASP A 170 -17.11 -9.26 -9.75
N ALA A 171 -16.92 -9.19 -11.08
CA ALA A 171 -17.51 -10.15 -12.01
C ALA A 171 -16.96 -11.57 -11.86
N LEU A 172 -15.66 -11.72 -11.58
CA LEU A 172 -15.05 -13.02 -11.26
C LEU A 172 -15.68 -13.62 -10.00
N LEU A 173 -15.82 -12.84 -8.94
CA LEU A 173 -16.37 -13.31 -7.66
C LEU A 173 -17.86 -13.65 -7.75
N ALA A 174 -18.61 -12.97 -8.63
CA ALA A 174 -20.01 -13.30 -8.90
C ALA A 174 -20.16 -14.63 -9.66
N GLU A 175 -19.23 -14.95 -10.56
CA GLU A 175 -19.24 -16.20 -11.33
C GLU A 175 -18.68 -17.39 -10.55
N TYR A 176 -17.70 -17.16 -9.68
CA TYR A 176 -17.03 -18.19 -8.88
C TYR A 176 -17.09 -17.88 -7.37
N PRO A 177 -18.29 -17.86 -6.75
CA PRO A 177 -18.45 -17.47 -5.34
C PRO A 177 -17.73 -18.41 -4.36
N ASP A 178 -17.66 -19.71 -4.69
CA ASP A 178 -17.06 -20.75 -3.83
C ASP A 178 -15.57 -21.01 -4.16
N TRP A 179 -14.96 -20.22 -5.04
CA TRP A 179 -13.55 -20.40 -5.39
C TRP A 179 -12.66 -20.19 -4.15
N PRO A 180 -11.77 -21.14 -3.79
CA PRO A 180 -10.91 -21.00 -2.61
C PRO A 180 -10.05 -19.72 -2.56
N GLY A 181 -9.68 -19.18 -3.73
CA GLY A 181 -8.92 -17.93 -3.87
C GLY A 181 -9.78 -16.65 -3.86
N ALA A 182 -11.10 -16.75 -3.72
CA ALA A 182 -12.01 -15.60 -3.68
C ALA A 182 -11.65 -14.54 -2.61
N PRO A 183 -11.30 -14.91 -1.35
CA PRO A 183 -10.91 -13.94 -0.33
C PRO A 183 -9.68 -13.12 -0.75
N ARG A 184 -8.71 -13.77 -1.40
CA ARG A 184 -7.46 -13.14 -1.87
C ARG A 184 -7.73 -12.15 -3.01
N ALA A 185 -8.63 -12.50 -3.93
CA ALA A 185 -9.05 -11.60 -5.00
C ALA A 185 -9.83 -10.39 -4.48
N ALA A 186 -10.76 -10.59 -3.54
CA ALA A 186 -11.49 -9.51 -2.89
C ALA A 186 -10.55 -8.57 -2.11
N LEU A 187 -9.57 -9.13 -1.38
CA LEU A 187 -8.54 -8.36 -0.68
C LEU A 187 -7.64 -7.58 -1.64
N TRP A 188 -7.35 -8.13 -2.82
CA TRP A 188 -6.65 -7.40 -3.88
C TRP A 188 -7.45 -6.17 -4.34
N ALA A 189 -8.75 -6.31 -4.61
CA ALA A 189 -9.60 -5.18 -5.00
C ALA A 189 -9.71 -4.11 -3.90
N ALA A 190 -9.74 -4.51 -2.62
CA ALA A 190 -9.68 -3.58 -1.50
C ALA A 190 -8.39 -2.73 -1.51
N ARG A 191 -7.24 -3.37 -1.73
CA ARG A 191 -5.93 -2.70 -1.84
C ARG A 191 -5.84 -1.79 -3.07
N VAL A 192 -6.49 -2.14 -4.18
CA VAL A 192 -6.57 -1.25 -5.35
C VAL A 192 -7.30 0.04 -4.97
N CYS A 193 -8.46 -0.05 -4.30
CA CYS A 193 -9.17 1.15 -3.82
C CYS A 193 -8.36 1.98 -2.82
N GLU A 194 -7.57 1.33 -1.95
CA GLU A 194 -6.70 2.05 -1.03
C GLU A 194 -5.60 2.82 -1.77
N ARG A 195 -4.91 2.17 -2.73
CA ARG A 195 -3.88 2.83 -3.54
C ARG A 195 -4.42 3.95 -4.41
N SER A 196 -5.66 3.84 -4.88
CA SER A 196 -6.32 4.89 -5.66
C SER A 196 -6.74 6.10 -4.81
N GLY A 197 -6.60 6.03 -3.49
CA GLY A 197 -7.03 7.06 -2.54
C GLY A 197 -8.53 7.06 -2.26
N ASP A 198 -9.31 6.12 -2.83
CA ASP A 198 -10.72 5.96 -2.50
C ASP A 198 -10.89 5.19 -1.19
N LEU A 199 -10.65 5.91 -0.08
CA LEU A 199 -10.74 5.39 1.28
C LEU A 199 -12.16 4.91 1.64
N ALA A 200 -13.19 5.42 0.97
CA ALA A 200 -14.56 4.98 1.21
C ALA A 200 -14.80 3.61 0.55
N CYS A 201 -14.34 3.42 -0.69
CA CYS A 201 -14.31 2.13 -1.33
C CYS A 201 -13.48 1.10 -0.54
N ALA A 202 -12.24 1.47 -0.19
CA ALA A 202 -11.31 0.57 0.50
C ALA A 202 -11.90 0.06 1.82
N ALA A 203 -12.46 0.97 2.63
CA ALA A 203 -13.11 0.61 3.88
C ALA A 203 -14.25 -0.41 3.69
N ARG A 204 -15.15 -0.17 2.72
CA ARG A 204 -16.26 -1.10 2.43
C ARG A 204 -15.74 -2.47 2.03
N ARG A 205 -14.79 -2.53 1.08
CA ARG A 205 -14.26 -3.80 0.56
C ARG A 205 -13.48 -4.60 1.61
N TYR A 206 -12.69 -3.93 2.45
CA TYR A 206 -12.03 -4.62 3.55
C TYR A 206 -13.04 -5.17 4.57
N ASP A 207 -14.06 -4.39 4.93
CA ASP A 207 -15.12 -4.86 5.81
C ASP A 207 -15.90 -6.05 5.19
N ASP A 208 -16.11 -6.05 3.87
CA ASP A 208 -16.75 -7.15 3.14
C ASP A 208 -15.92 -8.44 3.22
N VAL A 209 -14.61 -8.37 2.99
CA VAL A 209 -13.71 -9.53 3.10
C VAL A 209 -13.75 -10.13 4.51
N ALA A 210 -13.66 -9.27 5.53
CA ALA A 210 -13.68 -9.71 6.93
C ALA A 210 -15.04 -10.30 7.35
N ARG A 211 -16.15 -9.87 6.73
CA ARG A 211 -17.50 -10.40 7.00
C ARG A 211 -17.80 -11.69 6.26
N GLN A 212 -17.39 -11.80 4.99
CA GLN A 212 -17.67 -12.95 4.15
C GLN A 212 -16.79 -14.15 4.49
N TRP A 213 -15.55 -13.91 4.90
CA TRP A 213 -14.57 -14.98 5.15
C TRP A 213 -13.88 -14.86 6.53
N PRO A 214 -14.64 -14.84 7.64
CA PRO A 214 -14.11 -14.53 8.97
C PRO A 214 -13.03 -15.51 9.47
N ASP A 215 -13.06 -16.76 9.00
CA ASP A 215 -12.10 -17.81 9.41
C ASP A 215 -10.90 -17.96 8.45
N ARG A 216 -10.85 -17.14 7.40
CA ARG A 216 -9.75 -17.15 6.43
C ARG A 216 -8.64 -16.19 6.86
N PRO A 217 -7.36 -16.49 6.58
CA PRO A 217 -6.25 -15.62 6.94
C PRO A 217 -6.38 -14.20 6.34
N GLU A 218 -7.04 -14.07 5.19
CA GLU A 218 -7.32 -12.79 4.54
C GLU A 218 -8.21 -11.86 5.39
N ALA A 219 -9.05 -12.39 6.28
CA ALA A 219 -9.86 -11.55 7.17
C ALA A 219 -9.01 -10.75 8.16
N PHE A 220 -7.90 -11.32 8.65
CA PHE A 220 -6.97 -10.60 9.51
C PHE A 220 -6.35 -9.41 8.77
N GLU A 221 -5.86 -9.66 7.55
CA GLU A 221 -5.28 -8.60 6.71
C GLU A 221 -6.32 -7.56 6.30
N ALA A 222 -7.55 -7.98 6.04
CA ALA A 222 -8.65 -7.08 5.72
C ALA A 222 -8.99 -6.16 6.90
N LEU A 223 -9.10 -6.70 8.12
CA LEU A 223 -9.35 -5.90 9.32
C LEU A 223 -8.21 -4.92 9.59
N ARG A 224 -6.96 -5.34 9.37
CA ARG A 224 -5.78 -4.47 9.47
C ARG A 224 -5.86 -3.30 8.48
N GLY A 225 -6.12 -3.60 7.20
CA GLY A 225 -6.29 -2.58 6.16
C GLY A 225 -7.48 -1.64 6.44
N ALA A 226 -8.61 -2.19 6.88
CA ALA A 226 -9.78 -1.40 7.28
C ALA A 226 -9.48 -0.46 8.45
N ALA A 227 -8.70 -0.90 9.44
CA ALA A 227 -8.28 -0.08 10.56
C ALA A 227 -7.33 1.05 10.13
N GLU A 228 -6.36 0.75 9.25
CA GLU A 228 -5.45 1.74 8.68
C GLU A 228 -6.21 2.82 7.90
N VAL A 229 -7.15 2.41 7.05
CA VAL A 229 -8.05 3.32 6.32
C VAL A 229 -8.90 4.17 7.28
N ALA A 230 -9.39 3.60 8.37
CA ALA A 230 -10.17 4.33 9.37
C ALA A 230 -9.34 5.38 10.12
N ILE A 231 -8.10 5.05 10.46
CA ILE A 231 -7.13 6.00 11.04
C ILE A 231 -6.88 7.16 10.07
N ALA A 232 -6.63 6.86 8.79
CA ALA A 232 -6.42 7.87 7.75
C ALA A 232 -7.62 8.83 7.59
N ARG A 233 -8.85 8.31 7.74
CA ARG A 233 -10.09 9.11 7.72
C ARG A 233 -10.34 9.88 9.03
N GLY A 234 -9.56 9.63 10.08
CA GLY A 234 -9.77 10.18 11.43
C GLY A 234 -10.93 9.53 12.20
N ASP A 235 -11.44 8.38 11.73
CA ASP A 235 -12.49 7.60 12.39
C ASP A 235 -11.87 6.60 13.37
N PHE A 236 -11.41 7.14 14.51
CA PHE A 236 -10.74 6.37 15.54
C PHE A 236 -11.65 5.39 16.28
N ALA A 237 -12.98 5.58 16.21
CA ALA A 237 -13.93 4.66 16.82
C ALA A 237 -13.98 3.37 16.02
N THR A 238 -14.17 3.46 14.69
CA THR A 238 -14.24 2.28 13.85
C THR A 238 -12.86 1.63 13.64
N ALA A 239 -11.76 2.40 13.68
CA ALA A 239 -10.41 1.82 13.72
C ALA A 239 -10.23 0.87 14.92
N ARG A 240 -10.67 1.30 16.11
CA ARG A 240 -10.59 0.49 17.34
C ARG A 240 -11.42 -0.78 17.26
N ASP A 241 -12.64 -0.67 16.74
CA ASP A 241 -13.52 -1.83 16.52
C ASP A 241 -12.85 -2.88 15.62
N ARG A 242 -12.29 -2.45 14.49
CA ARG A 242 -11.61 -3.34 13.54
C ARG A 242 -10.38 -4.01 14.15
N ILE A 243 -9.56 -3.26 14.89
CA ILE A 243 -8.39 -3.82 15.63
C ILE A 243 -8.84 -4.83 16.69
N ALA A 244 -9.95 -4.56 17.39
CA ALA A 244 -10.47 -5.47 18.40
C ALA A 244 -10.92 -6.82 17.82
N ARG A 245 -11.40 -6.82 16.58
CA ARG A 245 -11.84 -8.01 15.83
C ARG A 245 -10.70 -8.82 15.22
N MET A 246 -9.47 -8.30 15.20
CA MET A 246 -8.29 -9.03 14.69
C MET A 246 -7.94 -10.20 15.61
N ARG A 247 -8.15 -11.43 15.12
CA ARG A 247 -7.78 -12.67 15.83
C ARG A 247 -6.30 -13.01 15.63
N ASP A 248 -5.57 -13.20 16.73
CA ASP A 248 -4.17 -13.65 16.65
C ASP A 248 -4.05 -15.18 16.50
N ASP A 249 -5.03 -15.95 16.97
CA ASP A 249 -5.07 -17.42 16.92
C ASP A 249 -3.79 -18.09 17.45
N GLY A 250 -3.11 -17.46 18.42
CA GLY A 250 -1.83 -17.93 18.97
C GLY A 250 -0.61 -17.65 18.07
N ASP A 251 -0.78 -16.98 16.92
CA ASP A 251 0.30 -16.55 16.05
C ASP A 251 0.95 -15.26 16.59
N SER A 252 2.20 -15.39 17.05
CA SER A 252 3.01 -14.27 17.57
C SER A 252 3.22 -13.14 16.54
N ALA A 253 3.20 -13.43 15.25
CA ALA A 253 3.30 -12.41 14.20
C ALA A 253 2.01 -11.59 14.11
N ARG A 254 0.84 -12.25 14.17
CA ARG A 254 -0.46 -11.58 14.20
C ARG A 254 -0.66 -10.76 15.46
N LEU A 255 -0.25 -11.28 16.62
CA LEU A 255 -0.27 -10.52 17.87
C LEU A 255 0.54 -9.22 17.75
N ARG A 256 1.77 -9.30 17.24
CA ARG A 256 2.62 -8.11 17.01
C ARG A 256 2.00 -7.14 16.00
N ALA A 257 1.40 -7.65 14.92
CA ALA A 257 0.72 -6.82 13.94
C ALA A 257 -0.49 -6.08 14.54
N ARG A 258 -1.27 -6.74 15.40
CA ARG A 258 -2.39 -6.12 16.13
C ARG A 258 -1.91 -5.06 17.11
N GLN A 259 -0.85 -5.33 17.87
CA GLN A 259 -0.23 -4.34 18.78
C GLN A 259 0.28 -3.13 18.01
N ALA A 260 0.98 -3.33 16.89
CA ALA A 260 1.45 -2.24 16.05
C ALA A 260 0.30 -1.39 15.50
N ALA A 261 -0.84 -2.00 15.14
CA ALA A 261 -2.04 -1.27 14.71
C ALA A 261 -2.63 -0.44 15.86
N GLN A 262 -2.69 -1.00 17.07
CA GLN A 262 -3.14 -0.30 18.27
C GLN A 262 -2.24 0.91 18.60
N ASP A 263 -0.92 0.73 18.56
CA ASP A 263 0.04 1.82 18.80
C ASP A 263 -0.07 2.95 17.76
N ARG A 264 -0.38 2.62 16.51
CA ARG A 264 -0.64 3.63 15.47
C ARG A 264 -1.93 4.38 15.75
N LEU A 265 -3.00 3.69 16.12
CA LEU A 265 -4.26 4.32 16.50
C LEU A 265 -4.07 5.28 17.68
N ASP A 266 -3.37 4.85 18.72
CA ASP A 266 -3.18 5.65 19.93
C ASP A 266 -2.32 6.89 19.67
N ARG A 267 -1.28 6.78 18.82
CA ARG A 267 -0.50 7.93 18.34
C ARG A 267 -1.35 8.91 17.53
N ALA A 268 -2.09 8.43 16.53
CA ALA A 268 -2.94 9.29 15.69
C ALA A 268 -4.05 10.00 16.51
N ALA A 269 -4.64 9.30 17.48
CA ALA A 269 -5.63 9.87 18.39
C ALA A 269 -5.00 10.91 19.32
N ALA A 270 -3.80 10.63 19.85
CA ALA A 270 -3.07 11.58 20.69
C ALA A 270 -2.69 12.84 19.91
N GLU A 271 -2.17 12.71 18.69
CA GLU A 271 -1.84 13.82 17.81
C GLU A 271 -3.06 14.71 17.53
N ARG A 272 -4.22 14.11 17.20
CA ARG A 272 -5.48 14.85 17.01
C ARG A 272 -5.89 15.59 18.28
N ARG A 273 -5.76 14.96 19.45
CA ARG A 273 -6.10 15.56 20.76
C ARG A 273 -5.18 16.73 21.08
N TRP A 274 -3.88 16.58 20.91
CA TRP A 274 -2.91 17.64 21.14
C TRP A 274 -3.06 18.81 20.18
N TYR A 275 -3.36 18.54 18.90
CA TYR A 275 -3.71 19.57 17.93
C TYR A 275 -4.95 20.37 18.35
N ARG A 276 -6.02 19.69 18.79
CA ARG A 276 -7.22 20.36 19.31
C ARG A 276 -6.93 21.17 20.58
N ALA A 277 -6.13 20.62 21.49
CA ALA A 277 -5.71 21.32 22.71
C ALA A 277 -4.90 22.59 22.39
N ALA A 278 -3.98 22.52 21.42
CA ALA A 278 -3.21 23.68 20.97
C ALA A 278 -4.11 24.76 20.34
N VAL A 279 -5.05 24.37 19.47
CA VAL A 279 -6.03 25.31 18.90
C VAL A 279 -6.89 25.95 19.99
N ALA A 280 -7.37 25.18 20.96
CA ALA A 280 -8.15 25.69 22.08
C ALA A 280 -7.32 26.64 22.97
N ALA A 281 -6.07 26.29 23.28
CA ALA A 281 -5.17 27.12 24.05
C ALA A 281 -4.88 28.45 23.34
N LEU A 282 -4.62 28.42 22.03
CA LEU A 282 -4.42 29.62 21.23
C LEU A 282 -5.67 30.52 21.25
N ALA A 283 -6.85 29.96 20.99
CA ALA A 283 -8.10 30.70 20.98
C ALA A 283 -8.40 31.31 22.36
N LEU A 284 -8.22 30.54 23.44
CA LEU A 284 -8.45 31.00 24.81
C LEU A 284 -7.47 32.11 25.20
N SER A 285 -6.20 32.01 24.83
CA SER A 285 -5.19 33.03 25.10
C SER A 285 -5.50 34.35 24.37
N LEU A 286 -5.87 34.29 23.09
CA LEU A 286 -6.24 35.50 22.34
C LEU A 286 -7.55 36.12 22.86
N ALA A 287 -8.54 35.29 23.21
CA ALA A 287 -9.80 35.77 23.77
C ALA A 287 -9.63 36.42 25.15
N THR A 288 -8.80 35.85 26.02
CA THR A 288 -8.49 36.42 27.34
C THR A 288 -7.70 37.71 27.24
N LEU A 289 -6.74 37.81 26.31
CA LEU A 289 -6.05 39.07 26.02
C LEU A 289 -7.04 40.14 25.54
N LEU A 290 -7.92 39.83 24.58
CA LEU A 290 -8.94 40.77 24.10
C LEU A 290 -9.93 41.18 25.20
N ALA A 291 -10.35 40.24 26.05
CA ALA A 291 -11.23 40.52 27.18
C ALA A 291 -10.53 41.43 28.21
N SER A 292 -9.22 41.25 28.45
CA SER A 292 -8.42 42.13 29.30
C SER A 292 -8.35 43.55 28.74
N VAL A 293 -8.15 43.72 27.42
CA VAL A 293 -8.21 45.04 26.76
C VAL A 293 -9.58 45.68 26.97
N ARG A 294 -10.66 44.93 26.75
CA ARG A 294 -12.04 45.40 26.94
C ARG A 294 -12.30 45.83 28.38
N GLN A 295 -11.83 45.06 29.35
CA GLN A 295 -12.01 45.33 30.77
C GLN A 295 -11.24 46.58 31.19
N ALA A 296 -9.98 46.73 30.76
CA ALA A 296 -9.17 47.90 31.05
C ALA A 296 -9.77 49.18 30.42
N ALA A 297 -10.31 49.08 29.20
CA ALA A 297 -10.88 50.23 28.49
C ALA A 297 -12.32 50.59 28.92
N GLY A 298 -12.99 49.77 29.73
CA GLY A 298 -14.36 49.98 30.21
C GLY A 298 -15.49 49.83 29.17
N SER A 299 -15.20 49.95 27.87
CA SER A 299 -16.18 49.77 26.78
C SER A 299 -15.54 49.23 25.49
N TRP A 300 -16.34 48.62 24.61
CA TRP A 300 -15.86 48.13 23.31
C TRP A 300 -15.37 49.26 22.38
N ARG A 301 -15.98 50.46 22.44
CA ARG A 301 -15.53 51.61 21.64
C ARG A 301 -14.12 52.06 22.06
N ALA A 302 -13.88 52.14 23.37
CA ALA A 302 -12.57 52.49 23.90
C ALA A 302 -11.52 51.39 23.64
N ALA A 303 -11.92 50.12 23.75
CA ALA A 303 -11.05 48.98 23.43
C ALA A 303 -10.60 48.99 21.96
N LEU A 304 -11.53 49.24 21.02
CA LEU A 304 -11.22 49.39 19.60
C LEU A 304 -10.33 50.60 19.34
N ALA A 305 -10.55 51.72 20.04
CA ALA A 305 -9.68 52.88 19.93
C ALA A 305 -8.25 52.59 20.42
N ALA A 306 -8.10 51.83 21.49
CA ALA A 306 -6.79 51.37 21.98
C ALA A 306 -6.09 50.44 20.98
N LEU A 307 -6.85 49.52 20.36
CA LEU A 307 -6.31 48.60 19.35
C LEU A 307 -5.89 49.29 18.04
N ARG A 308 -6.41 50.48 17.73
CA ARG A 308 -6.01 51.23 16.52
C ARG A 308 -4.59 51.77 16.59
N ARG A 309 -4.03 51.94 17.79
CA ARG A 309 -2.66 52.42 17.95
C ARG A 309 -1.72 51.21 18.03
N PRO A 310 -0.78 51.05 17.08
CA PRO A 310 0.17 49.95 17.13
C PRO A 310 1.05 50.10 18.38
N PRO A 311 1.15 49.09 19.26
CA PRO A 311 2.09 49.12 20.36
C PRO A 311 3.53 49.07 19.83
N THR A 312 4.46 49.61 20.61
CA THR A 312 5.89 49.70 20.27
C THR A 312 6.47 48.36 19.83
N GLU A 313 6.13 47.29 20.55
CA GLU A 313 6.56 45.93 20.31
C GLU A 313 6.12 45.43 18.93
N ALA A 314 4.89 45.74 18.49
CA ALA A 314 4.41 45.37 17.17
C ALA A 314 5.14 46.14 16.06
N ILE A 315 5.45 47.42 16.28
CA ILE A 315 6.20 48.25 15.32
C ILE A 315 7.59 47.66 15.06
N TYR A 316 8.26 47.13 16.09
CA TYR A 316 9.55 46.46 15.94
C TYR A 316 9.42 45.05 15.34
N LEU A 317 8.40 44.28 15.73
CA LEU A 317 8.24 42.89 15.30
C LEU A 317 7.79 42.74 13.85
N ILE A 318 6.96 43.64 13.31
CA ILE A 318 6.44 43.57 11.95
C ILE A 318 7.55 43.54 10.87
N PRO A 319 8.52 44.48 10.84
CA PRO A 319 9.57 44.46 9.82
C PRO A 319 10.48 43.24 9.96
N VAL A 320 10.80 42.83 11.20
CA VAL A 320 11.58 41.60 11.46
C VAL A 320 10.83 40.38 10.93
N ALA A 321 9.53 40.28 11.21
CA ALA A 321 8.70 39.19 10.74
C ALA A 321 8.61 39.16 9.20
N ALA A 322 8.45 40.32 8.56
CA ALA A 322 8.43 40.42 7.11
C ALA A 322 9.75 39.92 6.49
N ALA A 323 10.90 40.30 7.06
CA ALA A 323 12.21 39.82 6.61
C ALA A 323 12.37 38.30 6.79
N LEU A 324 11.93 37.75 7.93
CA LEU A 324 11.97 36.31 8.19
C LEU A 324 11.07 35.51 7.26
N VAL A 325 9.87 36.01 6.94
CA VAL A 325 8.98 35.38 5.95
C VAL A 325 9.58 35.47 4.55
N ALA A 326 10.13 36.61 4.15
CA ALA A 326 10.82 36.76 2.87
C ALA A 326 12.00 35.79 2.74
N PHE A 327 12.79 35.62 3.80
CA PHE A 327 13.85 34.62 3.83
C PHE A 327 13.30 33.19 3.74
N ALA A 328 12.24 32.86 4.51
CA ALA A 328 11.63 31.53 4.47
C ALA A 328 11.06 31.17 3.09
N LEU A 329 10.58 32.16 2.32
CA LEU A 329 10.15 31.99 0.92
C LEU A 329 11.28 31.56 -0.01
N THR A 330 12.54 31.89 0.29
CA THR A 330 13.71 31.46 -0.51
C THR A 330 14.17 30.05 -0.20
N GLY A 331 13.75 29.49 0.94
CA GLY A 331 14.15 28.17 1.40
C GLY A 331 13.28 27.06 0.83
N HIS A 332 12.21 26.72 1.56
CA HIS A 332 11.36 25.56 1.23
C HIS A 332 9.88 25.97 1.27
N GLU A 333 9.07 25.45 0.33
CA GLU A 333 7.66 25.83 0.17
C GLU A 333 6.82 25.64 1.43
N ALA A 334 7.17 24.65 2.26
CA ALA A 334 6.49 24.39 3.52
C ALA A 334 6.89 25.35 4.66
N LEU A 335 8.08 25.96 4.60
CA LEU A 335 8.60 26.79 5.69
C LEU A 335 7.95 28.18 5.72
N ALA A 336 7.75 28.80 4.56
CA ALA A 336 7.15 30.12 4.46
C ALA A 336 5.76 30.25 5.12
N PRO A 337 4.76 29.38 4.84
CA PRO A 337 3.44 29.48 5.46
C PRO A 337 3.47 29.20 6.97
N ALA A 338 4.34 28.29 7.44
CA ALA A 338 4.52 28.04 8.86
C ALA A 338 5.10 29.26 9.58
N THR A 339 6.19 29.83 9.06
CA THR A 339 6.84 31.03 9.59
C THR A 339 5.89 32.22 9.61
N ALA A 340 5.14 32.44 8.53
CA ALA A 340 4.14 33.51 8.45
C ALA A 340 3.02 33.34 9.49
N THR A 341 2.53 32.11 9.68
CA THR A 341 1.48 31.81 10.67
C THR A 341 1.96 32.08 12.09
N ILE A 342 3.16 31.59 12.45
CA ILE A 342 3.75 31.77 13.79
C ILE A 342 3.95 33.26 14.08
N LEU A 343 4.58 33.99 13.16
CA LEU A 343 4.89 35.40 13.34
C LEU A 343 3.63 36.27 13.34
N GLY A 344 2.66 35.97 12.47
CA GLY A 344 1.37 36.67 12.45
C GLY A 344 0.61 36.52 13.77
N ILE A 345 0.55 35.31 14.32
CA ILE A 345 -0.06 35.05 15.64
C ILE A 345 0.72 35.76 16.75
N GLY A 346 2.07 35.73 16.71
CA GLY A 346 2.92 36.42 17.67
C GLY A 346 2.70 37.94 17.65
N ILE A 347 2.61 38.55 16.47
CA ILE A 347 2.29 39.97 16.31
C ILE A 347 0.89 40.27 16.84
N ALA A 348 -0.12 39.44 16.55
CA ALA A 348 -1.47 39.63 17.06
C ALA A 348 -1.53 39.57 18.59
N ALA A 349 -0.83 38.61 19.20
CA ALA A 349 -0.72 38.50 20.66
C ALA A 349 -0.01 39.71 21.27
N ALA A 350 1.10 40.15 20.67
CA ALA A 350 1.83 41.37 21.09
C ALA A 350 0.94 42.62 20.95
N TRP A 351 0.13 42.70 19.90
CA TRP A 351 -0.79 43.80 19.66
C TRP A 351 -1.87 43.88 20.74
N LEU A 352 -2.55 42.76 21.03
CA LEU A 352 -3.56 42.69 22.08
C LEU A 352 -2.95 42.96 23.46
N SER A 353 -1.78 42.38 23.74
CA SER A 353 -1.06 42.56 24.99
C SER A 353 -0.67 44.03 25.22
N GLY A 354 -0.03 44.65 24.23
CA GLY A 354 0.40 46.05 24.27
C GLY A 354 -0.77 47.03 24.37
N ALA A 355 -1.85 46.79 23.62
CA ALA A 355 -3.07 47.60 23.72
C ALA A 355 -3.65 47.56 25.15
N GLY A 356 -3.72 46.39 25.78
CA GLY A 356 -4.24 46.27 27.14
C GLY A 356 -3.35 46.94 28.20
N LEU A 357 -2.03 46.75 28.09
CA LEU A 357 -1.07 47.35 29.02
C LEU A 357 -0.90 48.86 28.81
N SER A 358 -1.23 49.40 27.64
CA SER A 358 -1.25 50.85 27.40
C SER A 358 -2.37 51.58 28.14
N VAL A 359 -3.45 50.85 28.49
CA VAL A 359 -4.62 51.40 29.20
C VAL A 359 -4.45 51.27 30.71
N ASP A 360 -4.02 50.10 31.20
CA ASP A 360 -3.78 49.87 32.62
C ASP A 360 -2.63 48.89 32.86
N ARG A 361 -1.52 49.41 33.39
CA ARG A 361 -0.26 48.70 33.57
C ARG A 361 -0.01 48.33 35.03
N ALA A 362 -0.70 47.30 35.50
CA ALA A 362 -0.38 46.63 36.77
C ALA A 362 0.67 45.51 36.55
N PRO A 363 1.62 45.28 37.48
CA PRO A 363 2.67 44.26 37.32
C PRO A 363 2.09 42.85 37.17
N ALA A 364 1.05 42.50 37.94
CA ALA A 364 0.37 41.22 37.83
C ALA A 364 -0.29 41.03 36.45
N ARG A 365 -0.89 42.09 35.88
CA ARG A 365 -1.46 42.05 34.53
C ARG A 365 -0.37 41.88 33.47
N ALA A 366 0.76 42.57 33.61
CA ALA A 366 1.88 42.43 32.68
C ALA A 366 2.42 40.98 32.65
N ILE A 367 2.56 40.35 33.82
CA ILE A 367 2.98 38.93 33.93
C ILE A 367 1.95 38.01 33.25
N ALA A 368 0.65 38.22 33.52
CA ALA A 368 -0.42 37.43 32.91
C ALA A 368 -0.43 37.58 31.37
N HIS A 369 -0.27 38.80 30.86
CA HIS A 369 -0.21 39.08 29.43
C HIS A 369 1.01 38.43 28.76
N ALA A 370 2.17 38.45 29.41
CA ALA A 370 3.37 37.78 28.93
C ALA A 370 3.17 36.25 28.87
N ALA A 371 2.60 35.65 29.91
CA ALA A 371 2.29 34.21 29.96
C ALA A 371 1.29 33.80 28.86
N LEU A 372 0.20 34.56 28.68
CA LEU A 372 -0.79 34.30 27.64
C LEU A 372 -0.20 34.41 26.23
N SER A 373 0.67 35.41 26.01
CA SER A 373 1.37 35.59 24.74
C SER A 373 2.33 34.44 24.46
N ALA A 374 3.08 33.98 25.47
CA ALA A 374 3.96 32.82 25.35
C ALA A 374 3.19 31.53 25.03
N ILE A 375 2.06 31.29 25.69
CA ILE A 375 1.18 30.14 25.41
C ILE A 375 0.63 30.22 23.98
N ALA A 376 0.18 31.39 23.53
CA ALA A 376 -0.33 31.59 22.18
C ALA A 376 0.75 31.29 21.11
N VAL A 377 1.97 31.77 21.32
CA VAL A 377 3.10 31.51 20.41
C VAL A 377 3.50 30.03 20.43
N ALA A 378 3.59 29.40 21.60
CA ALA A 378 3.90 27.96 21.71
C ALA A 378 2.85 27.09 21.00
N ALA A 379 1.56 27.42 21.17
CA ALA A 379 0.47 26.76 20.47
C ALA A 379 0.54 26.99 18.94
N ALA A 380 0.87 28.21 18.50
CA ALA A 380 1.06 28.53 17.08
C ALA A 380 2.20 27.72 16.45
N ILE A 381 3.33 27.60 17.15
CA ILE A 381 4.47 26.78 16.72
C ILE A 381 4.04 25.33 16.55
N TYR A 382 3.37 24.76 17.56
CA TYR A 382 2.89 23.37 17.49
C TYR A 382 1.94 23.15 16.29
N ILE A 383 0.96 24.04 16.10
CA ILE A 383 -0.01 23.99 14.99
C ILE A 383 0.72 24.07 13.63
N ALA A 384 1.67 24.98 13.49
CA ALA A 384 2.43 25.20 12.26
C ALA A 384 3.32 24.00 11.91
N LEU A 385 3.99 23.41 12.91
CA LEU A 385 4.80 22.20 12.74
C LEU A 385 3.95 20.97 12.39
N HIS A 386 2.76 20.85 12.98
CA HIS A 386 1.85 19.74 12.69
C HIS A 386 1.31 19.81 11.26
N ARG A 387 0.94 21.00 10.77
CA ARG A 387 0.39 21.18 9.41
C ARG A 387 1.40 20.94 8.30
N THR A 388 2.68 21.16 8.57
CA THR A 388 3.75 21.01 7.59
C THR A 388 4.40 19.63 7.61
N HIS A 389 3.88 18.70 8.42
CA HIS A 389 4.46 17.37 8.65
C HIS A 389 5.93 17.39 9.14
N LEU A 390 6.45 18.55 9.55
CA LEU A 390 7.83 18.73 10.00
C LEU A 390 8.08 18.05 11.35
N LEU A 391 7.04 17.76 12.12
CA LEU A 391 7.15 17.01 13.37
C LEU A 391 7.79 15.63 13.15
N GLU A 392 7.45 14.94 12.07
CA GLU A 392 8.05 13.64 11.77
C GLU A 392 9.52 13.78 11.35
N LEU A 393 9.85 14.83 10.60
CA LEU A 393 11.21 15.10 10.17
C LEU A 393 12.11 15.41 11.39
N ILE A 394 11.63 16.26 12.30
CA ILE A 394 12.34 16.64 13.54
C ILE A 394 12.45 15.44 14.49
N ALA A 395 11.38 14.67 14.67
CA ALA A 395 11.43 13.48 15.52
C ALA A 395 12.42 12.44 14.96
N ARG A 396 12.50 12.32 13.63
CA ARG A 396 13.44 11.41 12.95
C ARG A 396 14.89 11.90 13.09
N THR A 397 15.16 13.20 12.91
CA THR A 397 16.51 13.75 13.08
C THR A 397 16.99 13.72 14.53
N VAL A 398 16.12 13.94 15.50
CA VAL A 398 16.48 13.80 16.93
C VAL A 398 16.78 12.35 17.29
N ARG A 399 16.03 11.40 16.73
CA ARG A 399 16.15 9.97 17.06
C ARG A 399 17.29 9.26 16.32
N PHE A 400 17.62 9.68 15.11
CA PHE A 400 18.58 9.00 14.23
C PHE A 400 19.77 9.87 13.80
N GLY A 401 19.84 11.13 14.24
CA GLY A 401 20.82 12.11 13.77
C GLY A 401 20.44 12.71 12.40
N PRO A 402 21.12 13.77 11.95
CA PRO A 402 20.95 14.29 10.58
C PRO A 402 21.38 13.20 9.59
N ALA A 403 20.48 12.81 8.68
CA ALA A 403 20.85 11.95 7.57
C ALA A 403 21.81 12.74 6.66
N HIS A 404 23.04 12.24 6.52
CA HIS A 404 24.04 12.77 5.60
C HIS A 404 23.72 12.41 4.15
#